data_AF-A0A2U3EXH0-F1
#
_entry.id   AF-A0A2U3EXH0-F1
#
_cell.length_a   1.000
_cell.length_b   1.000
_cell.length_c   1.000
_cell.angle_alpha   90.00
_cell.angle_beta   90.00
_cell.angle_gamma   90.00
#
_symmetry.space_group_name_H-M   'P 1'
#
loop_
_entity.id
_entity.type
_entity.pdbx_description
1 polymer ?
#
loop_
_entity_poly.entity_id
_entity_poly.type
_entity_poly.pdbx_seq_one_letter_code
_entity_poly.pdbx_strand_id
1 'polypeptide(L)'
;MNKTNHTALPPEESLADLAHFAWCALVGLRLAQQDGQARSPLTIHTFLIRWLADVQKQRRFPRSVAYDIDSLLRLGRMKGPAADLQQRLQYLWQSCTEPVTQQSELFRLTHAIEDLKSQGWVNAVVSDEEWVPEALYAEYADVSALLVRKSELQRHFTKEGQQSAPVEFVVVGEGRVVGEAFDARKLHYTTGEQHAGGCILALVPSAESSGGAVQAP
;
A
#
# COMPACT_ATOMS: atom_id res chain seq x y z
N MET A 1 -31.81 6.57 23.75
CA MET A 1 -30.36 6.63 24.09
C MET A 1 -29.77 5.25 23.85
N ASN A 2 -28.70 5.18 23.04
CA ASN A 2 -27.65 4.15 22.97
C ASN A 2 -28.06 2.80 22.32
N LYS A 3 -27.35 2.21 21.35
CA LYS A 3 -25.96 2.32 20.85
C LYS A 3 -25.96 2.14 19.33
N THR A 4 -25.28 3.02 18.60
CA THR A 4 -24.93 2.77 17.19
C THR A 4 -23.83 1.72 17.13
N ASN A 5 -24.15 0.57 16.53
CA ASN A 5 -23.17 -0.45 16.16
C ASN A 5 -22.21 0.16 15.13
N HIS A 6 -20.97 0.41 15.54
CA HIS A 6 -19.86 0.65 14.63
C HIS A 6 -19.45 -0.71 14.06
N THR A 7 -20.12 -1.12 12.99
CA THR A 7 -19.58 -2.16 12.12
C THR A 7 -18.38 -1.52 11.41
N ALA A 8 -17.18 -1.78 11.90
CA ALA A 8 -15.97 -1.55 11.11
C ALA A 8 -16.10 -2.43 9.86
N LEU A 9 -16.29 -1.79 8.70
CA LEU A 9 -16.37 -2.48 7.42
C LEU A 9 -14.99 -3.11 7.11
N PRO A 10 -14.94 -4.25 6.40
CA PRO A 10 -13.68 -4.88 6.02
C PRO A 10 -12.77 -3.90 5.27
N PRO A 11 -11.45 -3.92 5.48
CA PRO A 11 -10.51 -3.04 4.78
C PRO A 11 -10.67 -3.07 3.24
N GLU A 12 -11.01 -4.24 2.70
CA GLU A 12 -11.20 -4.46 1.26
C GLU A 12 -12.37 -3.67 0.64
N GLU A 13 -13.49 -3.52 1.36
CA GLU A 13 -14.64 -2.74 0.87
C GLU A 13 -14.31 -1.23 0.84
N SER A 14 -13.54 -0.76 1.83
CA SER A 14 -13.09 0.63 1.85
C SER A 14 -12.12 0.97 0.71
N LEU A 15 -11.29 0.00 0.30
CA LEU A 15 -10.39 0.13 -0.84
C LEU A 15 -11.15 0.12 -2.16
N ALA A 16 -12.14 -0.74 -2.31
CA ALA A 16 -13.01 -0.76 -3.50
C ALA A 16 -13.78 0.55 -3.66
N ASP A 17 -14.30 1.11 -2.56
CA ASP A 17 -14.97 2.42 -2.55
C ASP A 17 -14.02 3.55 -2.98
N LEU A 18 -12.79 3.53 -2.44
CA LEU A 18 -11.76 4.53 -2.75
C LEU A 18 -11.31 4.43 -4.22
N ALA A 19 -11.18 3.21 -4.73
CA ALA A 19 -10.93 2.94 -6.13
C ALA A 19 -12.04 3.55 -6.99
N HIS A 20 -13.29 3.17 -6.73
CA HIS A 20 -14.43 3.65 -7.49
C HIS A 20 -14.53 5.18 -7.50
N PHE A 21 -14.29 5.81 -6.36
CA PHE A 21 -14.19 7.26 -6.23
C PHE A 21 -13.12 7.86 -7.15
N ALA A 22 -11.89 7.34 -7.09
CA ALA A 22 -10.78 7.84 -7.90
C ALA A 22 -11.04 7.67 -9.40
N TRP A 23 -11.57 6.52 -9.81
CA TRP A 23 -11.99 6.27 -11.18
C TRP A 23 -13.06 7.25 -11.67
N CYS A 24 -14.12 7.47 -10.89
CA CYS A 24 -15.17 8.41 -11.26
C CYS A 24 -14.65 9.83 -11.46
N ALA A 25 -13.70 10.28 -10.63
CA ALA A 25 -13.07 11.58 -10.79
C ALA A 25 -12.27 11.68 -12.10
N LEU A 26 -11.47 10.65 -12.42
CA LEU A 26 -10.65 10.59 -13.63
C LEU A 26 -11.50 10.47 -14.90
N VAL A 27 -12.56 9.66 -14.89
CA VAL A 27 -13.51 9.55 -15.99
C VAL A 27 -14.23 10.89 -16.21
N GLY A 28 -14.70 11.54 -15.13
CA GLY A 28 -15.31 12.87 -15.22
C GLY A 28 -14.37 13.90 -15.85
N LEU A 29 -13.10 13.89 -15.46
CA LEU A 29 -12.08 14.75 -16.07
C LEU A 29 -11.88 14.43 -17.55
N ARG A 30 -11.82 13.15 -17.92
CA ARG A 30 -11.62 12.72 -19.31
C ARG A 30 -12.80 13.12 -20.21
N LEU A 31 -14.03 13.03 -19.71
CA LEU A 31 -15.22 13.50 -20.42
C LEU A 31 -15.16 15.01 -20.67
N ALA A 32 -14.82 15.80 -19.64
CA ALA A 32 -14.65 17.23 -19.80
C ALA A 32 -13.54 17.59 -20.82
N GLN A 33 -12.48 16.79 -20.89
CA GLN A 33 -11.40 16.95 -21.88
C GLN A 33 -11.85 16.66 -23.32
N GLN A 34 -12.72 15.67 -23.50
CA GLN A 34 -13.34 15.37 -24.79
C GLN A 34 -14.21 16.54 -25.26
N ASP A 35 -14.89 17.21 -24.34
CA ASP A 35 -15.70 18.43 -24.60
C ASP A 35 -14.85 19.71 -24.79
N GLY A 36 -13.52 19.60 -24.81
CA GLY A 36 -12.63 20.75 -25.02
C GLY A 36 -12.26 21.51 -23.75
N GLN A 37 -12.74 21.09 -22.58
CA GLN A 37 -12.45 21.72 -21.29
C GLN A 37 -11.27 21.07 -20.58
N ALA A 38 -10.76 21.67 -19.49
CA ALA A 38 -9.80 21.04 -18.57
C ALA A 38 -8.55 20.39 -19.24
N ARG A 39 -7.92 21.10 -20.18
CA ARG A 39 -6.74 20.62 -20.93
C ARG A 39 -5.40 21.17 -20.44
N SER A 40 -5.42 22.25 -19.68
CA SER A 40 -4.22 22.85 -19.06
C SER A 40 -4.13 22.50 -17.58
N PRO A 41 -2.94 22.51 -16.96
CA PRO A 41 -2.79 22.19 -15.53
C PRO A 41 -3.74 22.99 -14.62
N LEU A 42 -3.92 24.27 -14.90
CA LEU A 42 -4.83 25.15 -14.16
C LEU A 42 -6.31 24.76 -14.33
N THR A 43 -6.72 24.44 -15.55
CA THR A 43 -8.12 24.10 -15.85
C THR A 43 -8.47 22.69 -15.37
N ILE A 44 -7.52 21.75 -15.42
CA ILE A 44 -7.61 20.43 -14.78
C ILE A 44 -7.83 20.59 -13.28
N HIS A 45 -6.98 21.37 -12.62
CA HIS A 45 -7.09 21.62 -11.19
C HIS A 45 -8.45 22.24 -10.82
N THR A 46 -8.87 23.26 -11.57
CA THR A 46 -10.15 23.95 -11.34
C THR A 46 -11.34 23.00 -11.49
N PHE A 47 -11.31 22.13 -12.51
CA PHE A 47 -12.33 21.11 -12.72
C PHE A 47 -12.39 20.17 -11.51
N LEU A 48 -11.25 19.62 -11.08
CA LEU A 48 -11.21 18.65 -9.98
C LEU A 48 -11.67 19.24 -8.65
N ILE A 49 -11.32 20.49 -8.33
CA ILE A 49 -11.82 21.18 -7.13
C ILE A 49 -13.35 21.31 -7.16
N ARG A 50 -13.91 21.73 -8.29
CA ARG A 50 -15.38 21.88 -8.44
C ARG A 50 -16.06 20.53 -8.31
N TRP A 51 -15.54 19.53 -9.03
CA TRP A 51 -16.05 18.17 -8.97
C TRP A 51 -16.03 17.61 -7.54
N LEU A 52 -14.92 17.77 -6.82
CA LEU A 52 -14.78 17.33 -5.41
C LEU A 52 -15.79 18.04 -4.49
N ALA A 53 -15.98 19.35 -4.66
CA ALA A 53 -16.96 20.10 -3.87
C ALA A 53 -18.40 19.63 -4.17
N ASP A 54 -18.70 19.35 -5.44
CA ASP A 54 -20.02 18.88 -5.87
C ASP A 54 -20.33 17.48 -5.34
N VAL A 55 -19.39 16.53 -5.43
CA VAL A 55 -19.60 15.16 -4.90
C VAL A 55 -19.71 15.16 -3.37
N GLN A 56 -18.95 16.01 -2.67
CA GLN A 56 -19.07 16.19 -1.22
C GLN A 56 -20.46 16.74 -0.85
N LYS A 57 -20.92 17.79 -1.55
CA LYS A 57 -22.23 18.41 -1.32
C LYS A 57 -23.37 17.44 -1.59
N GLN A 58 -23.27 16.65 -2.67
CA GLN A 58 -24.29 15.70 -3.08
C GLN A 58 -24.21 14.36 -2.31
N ARG A 59 -23.17 14.15 -1.50
CA ARG A 59 -22.92 12.90 -0.75
C ARG A 59 -22.99 11.66 -1.67
N ARG A 60 -22.38 11.76 -2.85
CA ARG A 60 -22.46 10.74 -3.92
C ARG A 60 -21.69 9.46 -3.64
N PHE A 61 -20.79 9.47 -2.66
CA PHE A 61 -19.96 8.33 -2.29
C PHE A 61 -20.24 7.87 -0.85
N PRO A 62 -19.92 6.60 -0.52
CA PRO A 62 -20.04 6.07 0.84
C PRO A 62 -19.23 6.87 1.87
N ARG A 63 -19.56 6.70 3.15
CA ARG A 63 -18.88 7.42 4.24
C ARG A 63 -17.41 7.02 4.41
N SER A 64 -17.03 5.84 3.94
CA SER A 64 -15.65 5.31 3.94
C SER A 64 -14.66 6.29 3.29
N VAL A 65 -15.04 6.90 2.17
CA VAL A 65 -14.17 7.82 1.40
C VAL A 65 -14.37 9.30 1.72
N ALA A 66 -15.25 9.63 2.69
CA ALA A 66 -15.59 11.01 2.99
C ALA A 66 -14.38 11.82 3.48
N TYR A 67 -13.48 11.18 4.22
CA TYR A 67 -12.24 11.80 4.70
C TYR A 67 -11.28 12.11 3.54
N ASP A 68 -11.10 11.17 2.60
CA ASP A 68 -10.25 11.36 1.43
C ASP A 68 -10.72 12.50 0.55
N ILE A 69 -12.04 12.60 0.33
CA ILE A 69 -12.66 13.71 -0.42
C ILE A 69 -12.34 15.06 0.26
N ASP A 70 -12.52 15.16 1.58
CA ASP A 70 -12.24 16.39 2.31
C ASP A 70 -10.75 16.76 2.27
N SER A 71 -9.89 15.76 2.46
CA SER A 71 -8.43 15.92 2.43
C SER A 71 -7.94 16.41 1.07
N LEU A 72 -8.39 15.78 -0.02
CA LEU A 72 -8.06 16.18 -1.39
C LEU A 72 -8.57 17.59 -1.72
N LEU A 73 -9.80 17.91 -1.33
CA LEU A 73 -10.39 19.23 -1.57
C LEU A 73 -9.64 20.32 -0.82
N ARG A 74 -9.28 20.08 0.44
CA ARG A 74 -8.49 21.00 1.27
C ARG A 74 -7.09 21.20 0.70
N LEU A 75 -6.41 20.11 0.36
CA LEU A 75 -5.07 20.14 -0.24
C LEU A 75 -5.07 20.95 -1.54
N GLY A 76 -6.05 20.70 -2.40
CA GLY A 76 -6.20 21.39 -3.66
C GLY A 76 -6.45 22.89 -3.48
N ARG A 77 -7.31 23.30 -2.54
CA ARG A 77 -7.53 24.72 -2.22
C ARG A 77 -6.28 25.41 -1.69
N MET A 78 -5.45 24.71 -0.92
CA MET A 78 -4.24 25.27 -0.33
C MET A 78 -3.08 25.41 -1.33
N LYS A 79 -2.88 24.41 -2.20
CA LYS A 79 -1.71 24.36 -3.09
C LYS A 79 -2.01 24.74 -4.55
N GLY A 80 -3.28 24.92 -4.90
CA GLY A 80 -3.67 25.19 -6.29
C GLY A 80 -3.21 24.07 -7.24
N PRO A 81 -2.82 24.38 -8.48
CA PRO A 81 -2.31 23.38 -9.43
C PRO A 81 -1.12 22.56 -8.91
N ALA A 82 -0.31 23.11 -8.00
CA ALA A 82 0.81 22.39 -7.37
C ALA A 82 0.37 21.28 -6.40
N ALA A 83 -0.93 21.17 -6.09
CA ALA A 83 -1.48 20.02 -5.38
C ALA A 83 -1.38 18.73 -6.20
N ASP A 84 -1.33 18.85 -7.53
CA ASP A 84 -1.27 17.76 -8.50
C ASP A 84 -2.36 16.69 -8.27
N LEU A 85 -3.61 17.17 -8.13
CA LEU A 85 -4.76 16.33 -7.80
C LEU A 85 -4.98 15.20 -8.81
N GLN A 86 -4.70 15.44 -10.09
CA GLN A 86 -4.85 14.42 -11.12
C GLN A 86 -3.89 13.25 -10.87
N GLN A 87 -2.60 13.51 -10.64
CA GLN A 87 -1.62 12.46 -10.36
C GLN A 87 -1.97 11.70 -9.08
N ARG A 88 -2.44 12.39 -8.04
CA ARG A 88 -2.89 11.74 -6.80
C ARG A 88 -4.08 10.82 -7.02
N LEU A 89 -5.08 11.25 -7.80
CA LEU A 89 -6.22 10.42 -8.15
C LEU A 89 -5.81 9.23 -9.03
N GLN A 90 -4.88 9.42 -9.96
CA GLN A 90 -4.30 8.33 -10.76
C GLN A 90 -3.61 7.30 -9.88
N TYR A 91 -2.76 7.75 -8.96
CA TYR A 91 -2.08 6.91 -7.99
C TYR A 91 -3.09 6.14 -7.12
N LEU A 92 -4.08 6.83 -6.53
CA LEU A 92 -5.12 6.19 -5.73
C LEU A 92 -5.87 5.10 -6.52
N TRP A 93 -6.22 5.38 -7.77
CA TRP A 93 -6.89 4.40 -8.62
C TRP A 93 -6.00 3.18 -8.90
N GLN A 94 -4.76 3.41 -9.33
CA GLN A 94 -3.80 2.35 -9.67
C GLN A 94 -3.51 1.46 -8.44
N SER A 95 -3.22 2.08 -7.29
CA SER A 95 -2.98 1.35 -6.04
C SER A 95 -4.18 0.52 -5.59
N CYS A 96 -5.40 0.89 -5.96
CA CYS A 96 -6.59 0.13 -5.57
C CYS A 96 -7.13 -0.83 -6.64
N THR A 97 -6.61 -0.83 -7.87
CA THR A 97 -7.17 -1.63 -9.00
C THR A 97 -6.19 -2.44 -9.81
N GLU A 98 -4.90 -2.22 -9.65
CA GLU A 98 -3.94 -3.15 -10.23
C GLU A 98 -4.17 -4.53 -9.60
N PRO A 99 -4.27 -5.61 -10.40
CA PRO A 99 -4.26 -6.95 -9.86
C PRO A 99 -3.03 -7.08 -8.97
N VAL A 100 -3.12 -7.88 -7.91
CA VAL A 100 -2.00 -8.11 -6.98
C VAL A 100 -0.71 -8.54 -7.70
N THR A 101 -0.73 -8.93 -8.97
CA THR A 101 0.49 -9.16 -9.79
C THR A 101 1.18 -7.91 -10.35
N GLN A 102 0.48 -6.78 -10.51
CA GLN A 102 1.01 -5.55 -11.11
C GLN A 102 1.38 -4.48 -10.07
N GLN A 103 0.87 -4.60 -8.84
CA GLN A 103 1.22 -3.72 -7.73
C GLN A 103 2.68 -3.93 -7.32
N SER A 104 3.37 -2.89 -6.88
CA SER A 104 4.77 -2.98 -6.46
C SER A 104 4.98 -3.96 -5.30
N GLU A 105 6.16 -4.56 -5.20
CA GLU A 105 6.48 -5.52 -4.13
C GLU A 105 6.27 -4.93 -2.73
N LEU A 106 6.57 -3.65 -2.53
CA LEU A 106 6.31 -2.94 -1.28
C LEU A 106 4.81 -2.83 -0.96
N PHE A 107 3.97 -2.58 -1.97
CA PHE A 107 2.52 -2.52 -1.79
C PHE A 107 1.98 -3.89 -1.38
N ARG A 108 2.41 -4.94 -2.07
CA ARG A 108 2.02 -6.33 -1.78
C ARG A 108 2.46 -6.75 -0.39
N LEU A 109 3.68 -6.37 0.01
CA LEU A 109 4.20 -6.57 1.36
C LEU A 109 3.35 -5.84 2.41
N THR A 110 3.01 -4.57 2.17
CA THR A 110 2.14 -3.79 3.07
C THR A 110 0.78 -4.46 3.22
N HIS A 111 0.19 -4.95 2.12
CA HIS A 111 -1.07 -5.67 2.17
C HIS A 111 -0.97 -7.00 2.93
N ALA A 112 0.19 -7.69 2.87
CA ALA A 112 0.43 -8.92 3.63
C ALA A 112 0.49 -8.63 5.13
N ILE A 113 1.18 -7.56 5.50
CA ILE A 113 1.32 -7.11 6.89
C ILE A 113 -0.04 -6.71 7.47
N GLU A 114 -0.88 -5.99 6.74
CA GLU A 114 -2.21 -5.59 7.24
C GLU A 114 -3.15 -6.78 7.44
N ASP A 115 -3.07 -7.81 6.59
CA ASP A 115 -3.81 -9.05 6.78
C ASP A 115 -3.34 -9.83 8.00
N LEU A 116 -2.02 -9.99 8.18
CA LEU A 116 -1.46 -10.59 9.39
C LEU A 116 -1.90 -9.82 10.65
N LYS A 117 -1.88 -8.49 10.62
CA LYS A 117 -2.36 -7.65 11.74
C LYS A 117 -3.85 -7.87 12.03
N SER A 118 -4.68 -8.07 11.01
CA SER A 118 -6.10 -8.40 11.18
C SER A 118 -6.31 -9.74 11.89
N GLN A 119 -5.35 -10.66 11.75
CA GLN A 119 -5.30 -11.96 12.42
C GLN A 119 -4.63 -11.90 13.81
N GLY A 120 -4.26 -10.70 14.28
CA GLY A 120 -3.67 -10.48 15.60
C GLY A 120 -2.13 -10.47 15.64
N TRP A 121 -1.45 -10.51 14.49
CA TRP A 121 0.01 -10.43 14.45
C TRP A 121 0.49 -9.00 14.73
N VAL A 122 1.61 -8.91 15.45
CA VAL A 122 2.35 -7.67 15.63
C VAL A 122 3.32 -7.49 14.48
N ASN A 123 3.34 -6.31 13.87
CA ASN A 123 4.42 -5.92 12.95
C ASN A 123 5.27 -4.83 13.61
N ALA A 124 6.58 -5.07 13.70
CA ALA A 124 7.50 -4.08 14.23
C ALA A 124 8.71 -3.91 13.31
N VAL A 125 9.14 -2.65 13.22
CA VAL A 125 10.35 -2.26 12.49
C VAL A 125 11.40 -1.92 13.52
N VAL A 126 12.48 -2.68 13.55
CA VAL A 126 13.55 -2.55 14.56
C VAL A 126 14.78 -1.89 13.97
N SER A 127 15.59 -1.24 14.80
CA SER A 127 16.86 -0.66 14.39
C SER A 127 17.92 -1.73 14.10
N ASP A 128 19.03 -1.35 13.45
CA ASP A 128 20.15 -2.28 13.20
C ASP A 128 20.78 -2.74 14.52
N GLU A 129 20.83 -1.88 15.53
CA GLU A 129 21.39 -2.16 16.86
C GLU A 129 20.52 -3.13 17.67
N GLU A 130 19.21 -3.12 17.45
CA GLU A 130 18.23 -3.99 18.10
C GLU A 130 18.04 -5.33 17.36
N TRP A 131 18.67 -5.51 16.19
CA TRP A 131 18.55 -6.75 15.41
C TRP A 131 19.41 -7.87 15.99
N VAL A 132 18.91 -8.48 17.07
CA VAL A 132 19.49 -9.67 17.69
C VAL A 132 18.40 -10.75 17.74
N PRO A 133 18.38 -11.71 16.79
CA PRO A 133 17.29 -12.67 16.65
C PRO A 133 16.91 -13.39 17.95
N GLU A 134 17.90 -13.82 18.74
CA GLU A 134 17.66 -14.52 20.01
C GLU A 134 16.96 -13.63 21.05
N ALA A 135 17.32 -12.35 21.12
CA ALA A 135 16.67 -11.38 22.00
C ALA A 135 15.25 -11.06 21.51
N LEU A 136 15.06 -10.95 20.20
CA LEU A 136 13.75 -10.69 19.58
C LEU A 136 12.79 -11.87 19.79
N TYR A 137 13.25 -13.12 19.65
CA TYR A 137 12.42 -14.29 19.96
C TYR A 137 11.98 -14.32 21.42
N ALA A 138 12.87 -13.92 22.34
CA ALA A 138 12.53 -13.86 23.76
C ALA A 138 11.56 -12.70 24.09
N GLU A 139 11.76 -11.52 23.50
CA GLU A 139 10.91 -10.34 23.72
C GLU A 139 9.48 -10.55 23.21
N TYR A 140 9.33 -11.23 22.07
CA TYR A 140 8.03 -11.48 21.44
C TYR A 140 7.52 -12.91 21.68
N ALA A 141 8.07 -13.65 22.65
CA ALA A 141 7.73 -15.07 22.87
C ALA A 141 6.23 -15.34 23.10
N ASP A 142 5.52 -14.35 23.67
CA ASP A 142 4.09 -14.45 24.00
C ASP A 142 3.15 -13.95 22.88
N VAL A 143 3.69 -13.45 21.77
CA VAL A 143 2.91 -12.85 20.68
C VAL A 143 3.41 -13.30 19.30
N SER A 144 2.51 -13.45 18.33
CA SER A 144 2.93 -13.68 16.95
C SER A 144 3.42 -12.37 16.34
N ALA A 145 4.67 -12.33 15.87
CA ALA A 145 5.30 -11.11 15.41
C ALA A 145 6.06 -11.30 14.09
N LEU A 146 5.96 -10.29 13.22
CA LEU A 146 6.74 -10.15 12.00
C LEU A 146 7.63 -8.91 12.12
N LEU A 147 8.93 -9.15 12.25
CA LEU A 147 9.93 -8.13 12.56
C LEU A 147 10.86 -7.92 11.37
N VAL A 148 11.23 -6.67 11.11
CA VAL A 148 12.12 -6.31 10.00
C VAL A 148 13.04 -5.15 10.36
N ARG A 149 14.27 -5.17 9.85
CA ARG A 149 15.20 -4.04 10.04
C ARG A 149 14.73 -2.82 9.26
N LYS A 150 14.73 -1.67 9.92
CA LYS A 150 14.38 -0.38 9.30
C LYS A 150 15.28 -0.04 8.11
N SER A 151 16.58 -0.25 8.27
CA SER A 151 17.60 0.01 7.26
C SER A 151 17.37 -0.80 6.00
N GLU A 152 17.03 -2.08 6.14
CA GLU A 152 16.76 -3.00 5.02
C GLU A 152 15.53 -2.55 4.23
N LEU A 153 14.42 -2.20 4.91
CA LEU A 153 13.23 -1.65 4.22
C LEU A 153 13.54 -0.36 3.45
N GLN A 154 14.38 0.52 4.02
CA GLN A 154 14.73 1.80 3.38
C GLN A 154 15.70 1.65 2.21
N ARG A 155 16.60 0.65 2.27
CA ARG A 155 17.63 0.41 1.27
C ARG A 155 17.14 -0.45 0.11
N HIS A 156 16.30 -1.44 0.39
CA HIS A 156 15.98 -2.50 -0.56
C HIS A 156 14.64 -2.35 -1.26
N PHE A 157 13.95 -1.23 -1.07
CA PHE A 157 12.80 -0.84 -1.87
C PHE A 157 13.08 0.47 -2.61
N THR A 158 12.81 0.50 -3.91
CA THR A 158 12.92 1.72 -4.72
C THR A 158 11.78 2.69 -4.41
N LYS A 159 11.84 3.91 -4.96
CA LYS A 159 10.75 4.90 -4.81
C LYS A 159 9.43 4.42 -5.44
N GLU A 160 9.53 3.54 -6.42
CA GLU A 160 8.43 2.88 -7.11
C GLU A 160 7.95 1.62 -6.37
N GLY A 161 8.60 1.27 -5.24
CA GLY A 161 8.26 0.12 -4.40
C GLY A 161 8.72 -1.23 -4.95
N GLN A 162 9.66 -1.25 -5.90
CA GLN A 162 10.28 -2.46 -6.39
C GLN A 162 11.36 -2.93 -5.43
N GLN A 163 11.45 -4.23 -5.18
CA GLN A 163 12.46 -4.79 -4.31
C GLN A 163 13.78 -4.93 -5.08
N SER A 164 14.87 -4.35 -4.56
CA SER A 164 16.17 -4.35 -5.21
C SER A 164 17.13 -5.44 -4.69
N ALA A 165 16.92 -5.93 -3.47
CA ALA A 165 17.67 -7.03 -2.88
C ALA A 165 16.83 -7.77 -1.84
N PRO A 166 17.24 -8.99 -1.41
CA PRO A 166 16.52 -9.73 -0.38
C PRO A 166 16.37 -8.94 0.93
N VAL A 167 15.23 -9.10 1.60
CA VAL A 167 14.94 -8.47 2.90
C VAL A 167 14.58 -9.54 3.91
N GLU A 168 15.34 -9.60 5.00
CA GLU A 168 15.12 -10.57 6.07
C GLU A 168 14.04 -10.12 7.06
N PHE A 169 13.17 -11.06 7.39
CA PHE A 169 12.15 -10.94 8.41
C PHE A 169 12.37 -12.00 9.48
N VAL A 170 12.35 -11.58 10.74
CA VAL A 170 12.25 -12.51 11.87
C VAL A 170 10.77 -12.75 12.13
N VAL A 171 10.38 -14.02 12.11
CA VAL A 171 9.02 -14.45 12.37
C VAL A 171 8.99 -15.15 13.72
N VAL A 172 8.31 -14.56 14.69
CA VAL A 172 8.06 -15.15 16.00
C VAL A 172 6.64 -15.74 15.98
N GLY A 173 6.52 -17.05 16.17
CA GLY A 173 5.27 -17.80 16.00
C GLY A 173 5.22 -18.68 14.74
N GLU A 174 4.03 -18.95 14.23
CA GLU A 174 3.82 -19.90 13.12
C GLU A 174 4.23 -19.32 11.76
N GLY A 175 5.47 -19.60 11.33
CA GLY A 175 6.00 -19.15 10.03
C GLY A 175 5.15 -19.53 8.81
N ARG A 176 4.35 -20.60 8.90
CA ARG A 176 3.44 -21.03 7.84
C ARG A 176 2.36 -19.96 7.53
N VAL A 177 1.84 -19.29 8.56
CA VAL A 177 0.80 -18.25 8.39
C VAL A 177 1.36 -17.05 7.62
N VAL A 178 2.60 -16.65 7.93
CA VAL A 178 3.29 -15.58 7.18
C VAL A 178 3.56 -16.01 5.74
N GLY A 179 3.99 -17.26 5.53
CA GLY A 179 4.18 -17.83 4.20
C GLY A 179 2.91 -17.81 3.36
N GLU A 180 1.78 -18.28 3.91
CA GLU A 180 0.47 -18.25 3.25
C GLU A 180 0.03 -16.83 2.91
N ALA A 181 0.26 -15.86 3.81
CA ALA A 181 -0.03 -14.44 3.56
C ALA A 181 0.82 -13.85 2.43
N PHE A 182 2.09 -14.27 2.32
CA PHE A 182 3.01 -13.86 1.26
C PHE A 182 2.64 -14.52 -0.09
N ASP A 183 2.34 -15.82 -0.10
CA ASP A 183 1.91 -16.57 -1.27
C ASP A 183 0.62 -16.02 -1.87
N ALA A 184 -0.37 -15.71 -1.02
CA ALA A 184 -1.63 -15.09 -1.42
C ALA A 184 -1.42 -13.75 -2.16
N ARG A 185 -0.29 -13.08 -1.89
CA ARG A 185 0.08 -11.78 -2.48
C ARG A 185 1.22 -11.88 -3.48
N LYS A 186 1.58 -13.11 -3.90
CA LYS A 186 2.62 -13.39 -4.90
C LYS A 186 3.96 -12.75 -4.55
N LEU A 187 4.28 -12.75 -3.26
CA LEU A 187 5.58 -12.36 -2.74
C LEU A 187 6.48 -13.60 -2.75
N HIS A 188 7.64 -13.49 -3.39
CA HIS A 188 8.61 -14.58 -3.39
C HIS A 188 9.41 -14.51 -2.09
N TYR A 189 9.56 -15.64 -1.41
CA TYR A 189 10.36 -15.71 -0.19
C TYR A 189 11.10 -17.04 -0.09
N THR A 190 12.17 -17.04 0.69
CA THR A 190 12.89 -18.25 1.10
C THR A 190 12.84 -18.39 2.61
N THR A 191 12.70 -19.62 3.10
CA THR A 191 12.76 -19.92 4.52
C THR A 191 14.20 -20.20 4.90
N GLY A 192 14.73 -19.42 5.84
CA GLY A 192 16.06 -19.55 6.39
C GLY A 192 16.08 -20.42 7.64
N GLU A 193 16.96 -20.09 8.58
CA GLU A 193 17.13 -20.84 9.83
C GLU A 193 15.83 -20.88 10.65
N GLN A 194 15.49 -22.08 11.13
CA GLN A 194 14.40 -22.30 12.07
C GLN A 194 14.96 -22.40 13.49
N HIS A 195 14.28 -21.72 14.41
CA HIS A 195 14.65 -21.63 15.82
C HIS A 195 13.47 -22.10 16.68
N ALA A 196 13.74 -22.40 17.95
CA ALA A 196 12.68 -22.76 18.89
C ALA A 196 11.82 -21.52 19.19
N GLY A 197 10.67 -21.40 18.51
CA GLY A 197 9.74 -20.28 18.66
C GLY A 197 9.55 -19.42 17.40
N GLY A 198 10.24 -19.72 16.30
CA GLY A 198 10.11 -18.92 15.08
C GLY A 198 11.05 -19.32 13.94
N CYS A 199 11.10 -18.49 12.90
CA CYS A 199 11.98 -18.69 11.75
C CYS A 199 12.36 -17.37 11.10
N ILE A 200 13.42 -17.40 10.31
CA ILE A 200 13.78 -16.29 9.42
C ILE A 200 13.14 -16.54 8.04
N LEU A 201 12.43 -15.54 7.51
CA LEU A 201 11.96 -15.51 6.13
C LEU A 201 12.69 -14.39 5.38
N ALA A 202 13.29 -14.70 4.25
CA ALA A 202 13.88 -13.69 3.37
C ALA A 202 12.93 -13.47 2.20
N LEU A 203 12.34 -12.28 2.11
CA LEU A 203 11.62 -11.85 0.92
C LEU A 203 12.64 -11.65 -0.20
N VAL A 204 12.46 -12.26 -1.36
CA VAL A 204 13.39 -12.17 -2.50
C VAL A 204 12.75 -11.44 -3.68
N PRO A 205 13.52 -10.62 -4.42
CA PRO A 205 13.00 -9.94 -5.60
C PRO A 205 12.47 -10.93 -6.63
N SER A 206 11.33 -10.59 -7.23
CA SER A 206 10.77 -11.34 -8.35
C SER A 206 11.68 -11.16 -9.57
N ALA A 207 12.34 -12.23 -10.03
CA ALA A 207 13.26 -12.13 -11.15
C ALA A 207 12.51 -11.82 -12.46
N GLU A 208 12.48 -10.55 -12.89
CA GLU A 208 12.17 -10.16 -14.27
C GLU A 208 13.41 -9.62 -14.99
N SER A 209 13.97 -10.46 -15.86
CA SER A 209 14.88 -10.14 -16.97
C SER A 209 16.18 -9.38 -16.66
N SER A 210 17.23 -10.11 -16.33
CA SER A 210 18.60 -9.73 -16.69
C SER A 210 18.76 -9.78 -18.23
N GLY A 211 18.16 -8.80 -18.92
CA GLY A 211 18.43 -8.47 -20.31
C GLY A 211 19.71 -7.66 -20.43
N GLY A 212 20.86 -8.28 -20.17
CA GLY A 212 22.18 -7.73 -20.44
C GLY A 212 22.77 -8.40 -21.67
N ALA A 213 22.56 -7.80 -22.84
CA ALA A 213 23.20 -8.22 -24.09
C ALA A 213 24.72 -8.30 -23.92
N VAL A 214 25.28 -9.49 -24.09
CA VAL A 214 26.70 -9.67 -24.38
C VAL A 214 26.95 -9.06 -25.75
N GLN A 215 27.54 -7.87 -25.79
CA GLN A 215 28.19 -7.34 -26.98
C GLN A 215 29.69 -7.51 -26.76
N ALA A 216 30.23 -8.59 -27.31
CA ALA A 216 31.67 -8.80 -27.44
C ALA A 216 32.15 -8.18 -28.77
N PRO A 217 33.37 -7.62 -28.81
CA PRO A 217 33.93 -6.94 -29.98
C PRO A 217 34.21 -7.86 -31.17
#